data_AF-F9PFV7-F1
#
_entry.id   AF-F9PFV7-F1
#
_cell.length_a   1.000
_cell.length_b   1.000
_cell.length_c   1.000
_cell.angle_alpha   90.00
_cell.angle_beta   90.00
_cell.angle_gamma   90.00
#
_symmetry.space_group_name_H-M   'P 1'
#
loop_
_entity.id
_entity.type
_entity.pdbx_description
1 polymer ?
#
loop_
_entity_poly.entity_id
_entity_poly.type
_entity_poly.pdbx_seq_one_letter_code
_entity_poly.pdbx_strand_id
1 'polypeptide(L)' 'MLEVYSFTSLLNQLSQKVMQKLSMEFVKEFDNEKVPADSPIYRHVLYRIKSFH' A
#
# COMPACT_ATOMS: atom_id res chain seq x y z
N MET A 1 16.58 7.42 10.87
CA MET A 1 16.12 6.20 10.16
C MET A 1 15.25 6.65 9.00
N LEU A 2 15.55 6.21 7.79
CA LEU A 2 14.73 6.51 6.62
C LEU A 2 13.65 5.45 6.48
N GLU A 3 12.42 5.88 6.20
CA GLU A 3 11.29 5.00 5.94
C GLU A 3 10.77 5.27 4.54
N VAL A 4 10.43 4.19 3.82
CA VAL A 4 9.79 4.26 2.51
C VAL A 4 8.37 3.74 2.66
N TYR A 5 7.41 4.51 2.18
CA TYR A 5 6.00 4.15 2.13
C TYR A 5 5.57 3.91 0.69
N SER A 6 4.72 2.90 0.48
CA SER A 6 4.10 2.60 -0.80
C SER A 6 2.66 2.16 -0.59
N PHE A 7 1.77 2.54 -1.49
CA PHE A 7 0.37 2.13 -1.42
C PHE A 7 -0.17 1.81 -2.82
N THR A 8 -1.20 0.98 -2.85
CA THR A 8 -1.89 0.59 -4.09
C THR A 8 -3.36 0.29 -3.76
N SER A 9 -4.21 0.12 -4.77
CA SER A 9 -5.60 -0.28 -4.52
C SER A 9 -5.65 -1.66 -3.86
N LEU A 10 -6.62 -1.90 -2.99
CA LEU A 10 -6.81 -3.17 -2.29
C LEU A 10 -6.96 -4.34 -3.28
N LEU A 11 -7.49 -4.07 -4.48
CA LEU A 11 -7.64 -5.07 -5.54
C LEU A 11 -6.34 -5.37 -6.30
N ASN A 12 -5.31 -4.53 -6.22
CA ASN A 12 -4.05 -4.74 -6.94
C ASN A 12 -3.13 -5.74 -6.21
N GLN A 13 -3.50 -7.01 -6.32
CA GLN A 13 -2.79 -8.14 -5.69
C GLN A 13 -1.36 -8.33 -6.23
N LEU A 14 -1.10 -7.93 -7.48
CA LEU A 14 0.23 -8.04 -8.08
C LEU A 14 1.23 -7.10 -7.40
N SER A 15 0.87 -5.83 -7.23
CA SER A 15 1.72 -4.87 -6.51
C SER A 15 1.87 -5.24 -5.03
N GLN A 16 0.83 -5.73 -4.37
CA GLN A 16 0.92 -6.19 -2.98
C GLN A 16 1.90 -7.36 -2.83
N LYS A 17 1.89 -8.34 -3.74
CA LYS A 17 2.87 -9.44 -3.75
C LYS A 17 4.31 -8.93 -3.90
N VAL A 18 4.55 -7.88 -4.70
CA VAL A 18 5.87 -7.26 -4.80
C VAL A 18 6.28 -6.63 -3.47
N MET A 19 5.39 -5.86 -2.83
CA MET A 19 5.66 -5.24 -1.53
C MET A 19 5.96 -6.29 -0.45
N GLN A 20 5.21 -7.39 -0.42
CA GLN A 20 5.45 -8.52 0.48
C GLN A 20 6.80 -9.19 0.20
N LYS A 21 7.16 -9.42 -1.08
CA LYS A 21 8.47 -9.98 -1.47
C LYS A 21 9.64 -9.09 -1.07
N LEU A 22 9.44 -7.78 -1.07
CA LEU A 22 10.42 -6.79 -0.59
C LEU A 22 10.47 -6.70 0.94
N SER A 23 9.71 -7.54 1.66
CA SER A 23 9.59 -7.49 3.12
C SER A 23 9.09 -6.15 3.63
N MET A 24 8.24 -5.47 2.86
CA MET A 24 7.51 -4.31 3.36
C MET A 24 6.41 -4.78 4.32
N GLU A 25 6.26 -4.06 5.43
CA GLU A 25 5.24 -4.30 6.46
C GLU A 25 3.91 -3.67 6.04
N PHE A 26 2.81 -4.42 6.18
CA PHE A 26 1.47 -3.85 6.11
C PHE A 26 1.27 -2.87 7.27
N VAL A 27 0.72 -1.69 6.97
CA VAL A 27 0.43 -0.66 7.97
C VAL A 27 -1.07 -0.58 8.23
N LYS A 28 -1.86 -0.34 7.18
CA LYS A 28 -3.32 -0.22 7.26
C LYS A 28 -3.97 -0.23 5.88
N GLU A 29 -5.29 -0.43 5.88
CA GLU A 29 -6.15 -0.01 4.77
C GLU A 29 -6.64 1.42 4.97
N PHE A 30 -6.97 2.09 3.87
CA PHE A 30 -7.56 3.42 3.90
C PHE A 30 -8.35 3.69 2.62
N ASP A 31 -9.24 4.68 2.67
CA ASP A 31 -10.01 5.14 1.53
C ASP A 31 -9.30 6.31 0.85
N ASN A 32 -9.25 6.28 -0.47
CA ASN A 32 -8.62 7.34 -1.25
C ASN A 32 -9.68 8.33 -1.75
N GLU A 33 -9.83 9.45 -1.05
CA GLU A 33 -10.79 10.52 -1.38
C GLU A 33 -10.64 11.11 -2.79
N LYS A 34 -9.50 10.88 -3.45
CA LYS A 34 -9.28 11.28 -4.85
C LYS A 34 -9.89 10.31 -5.86
N VAL A 35 -10.41 9.17 -5.40
CA VAL A 35 -11.11 8.16 -6.20
C VAL A 35 -12.61 8.25 -5.86
N PRO A 36 -13.52 8.15 -6.85
CA PRO A 36 -14.96 8.08 -6.57
C PRO A 36 -15.29 6.94 -5.60
N ALA A 37 -16.19 7.21 -4.65
CA ALA A 37 -16.53 6.26 -3.58
C ALA A 37 -17.20 4.96 -4.09
N ASP A 38 -17.84 5.02 -5.25
CA ASP A 38 -18.44 3.87 -5.95
C ASP A 38 -17.44 3.07 -6.80
N SER A 39 -16.19 3.55 -6.91
CA SER A 39 -15.15 2.89 -7.69
C SER A 39 -14.65 1.62 -7.00
N PRO A 40 -14.41 0.53 -7.74
CA PRO A 40 -13.81 -0.69 -7.17
C PRO A 40 -12.39 -0.48 -6.61
N ILE A 41 -11.72 0.62 -6.98
CA ILE A 41 -10.38 0.96 -6.50
C ILE A 41 -10.38 2.04 -5.40
N TYR A 42 -11.53 2.35 -4.80
CA TYR A 42 -11.64 3.35 -3.72
C TYR A 42 -10.83 2.97 -2.48
N ARG A 43 -10.81 1.68 -2.15
CA ARG A 43 -10.07 1.13 -1.01
C ARG A 43 -8.60 0.87 -1.40
N HIS A 44 -7.68 1.31 -0.56
CA HIS A 44 -6.24 1.15 -0.74
C HIS A 44 -5.59 0.48 0.47
N VAL A 45 -4.38 -0.06 0.26
CA VAL A 45 -3.50 -0.64 1.29
C VAL A 45 -2.21 0.14 1.36
N LEU A 46 -1.71 0.40 2.56
CA LEU A 46 -0.44 1.08 2.84
C LEU A 46 0.58 0.10 3.39
N TYR A 47 1.77 0.08 2.79
CA TYR A 47 2.93 -0.67 3.24
C TYR A 47 4.10 0.27 3.56
N ARG A 48 5.00 -0.15 4.45
CA ARG A 48 6.26 0.56 4.74
C ARG A 48 7.45 -0.38 4.80
N ILE A 49 8.65 0.16 4.61
CA ILE A 49 9.91 -0.52 4.97
C ILE A 49 10.86 0.47 5.61
N LYS A 50 11.54 0.02 6.68
CA LYS A 50 12.60 0.80 7.34
C LYS A 50 13.93 0.49 6.67
N SER A 51 14.65 1.53 6.25
CA SER A 51 16.03 1.39 5.81
C SER A 51 16.95 1.40 7.04
N PHE A 52 17.68 0.31 7.22
CA PHE A 52 18.82 0.24 8.11
C PHE A 52 20.06 0.55 7.26
N HIS A 53 20.68 1.71 7.50
CA HIS A 53 22.00 2.03 6.97
C HIS A 53 23.03 1.68 8.03
#